data_AF-A0AAV3XV08-F1
#
_entry.id   AF-A0AAV3XV08-F1
#
_cell.length_a   1.000
_cell.length_b   1.000
_cell.length_c   1.000
_cell.angle_alpha   90.00
_cell.angle_beta   90.00
_cell.angle_gamma   90.00
#
_symmetry.space_group_name_H-M   'P 1'
#
loop_
_entity.id
_entity.type
_entity.pdbx_description
1 polymer ?
#
loop_
_entity_poly.entity_id
_entity_poly.type
_entity_poly.pdbx_seq_one_letter_code
_entity_poly.pdbx_strand_id
1 'polypeptide(L)' 'MTTTEALINAAFPNFVINVSDPEWLAERAILAPLIDTVASINKQMIEIMPGNSTTFISIDSTLTEEETVTILLNFIIQ' A
#
# COMPACT_ATOMS: atom_id res chain seq x y z
N MET A 1 -5.89 -21.54 -4.38
CA MET A 1 -4.91 -20.48 -4.67
C MET A 1 -5.32 -19.81 -5.96
N THR A 2 -5.67 -18.53 -5.88
CA THR A 2 -5.87 -17.71 -7.09
C THR A 2 -4.52 -17.43 -7.75
N THR A 3 -4.52 -17.02 -9.03
CA THR A 3 -3.29 -16.66 -9.75
C THR A 3 -2.54 -15.52 -9.06
N THR A 4 -3.25 -14.60 -8.40
CA THR A 4 -2.66 -13.47 -7.68
C THR A 4 -1.97 -13.89 -6.39
N GLU A 5 -2.60 -14.74 -5.58
CA GLU A 5 -1.98 -15.29 -4.35
C GLU A 5 -0.69 -16.06 -4.67
N ALA A 6 -0.65 -16.79 -5.80
CA ALA A 6 0.54 -17.50 -6.23
C ALA A 6 1.68 -16.53 -6.60
N LEU A 7 1.37 -15.44 -7.30
CA LEU A 7 2.34 -14.38 -7.64
C LEU A 7 2.87 -13.67 -6.38
N ILE A 8 1.98 -13.33 -5.44
CA ILE A 8 2.36 -12.71 -4.17
C ILE A 8 3.30 -13.63 -3.39
N ASN A 9 2.96 -14.92 -3.25
CA ASN A 9 3.82 -15.87 -2.55
C ASN A 9 5.17 -16.11 -3.26
N ALA A 10 5.20 -16.02 -4.59
CA ALA A 10 6.44 -16.15 -5.35
C ALA A 10 7.38 -14.94 -5.18
N ALA A 11 6.83 -13.72 -5.19
CA ALA A 11 7.62 -12.50 -5.06
C ALA A 11 7.93 -12.11 -3.60
N PHE A 12 6.98 -12.34 -2.70
CA PHE A 12 7.03 -11.98 -1.28
C PHE A 12 6.83 -13.22 -0.38
N PRO A 13 7.74 -14.21 -0.42
CA PRO A 13 7.60 -15.41 0.39
C PRO A 13 7.64 -15.08 1.88
N ASN A 14 6.75 -15.70 2.67
CA ASN A 14 6.63 -15.48 4.11
C ASN A 14 6.50 -13.99 4.49
N PHE A 15 5.71 -13.24 3.70
CA PHE A 15 5.59 -11.78 3.80
C PHE A 15 5.48 -11.24 5.23
N VAL A 16 4.53 -11.75 6.03
CA VAL A 16 4.29 -11.27 7.41
C VAL A 16 5.54 -11.38 8.30
N ILE A 17 6.43 -12.34 8.04
CA ILE A 17 7.67 -12.54 8.80
C ILE A 17 8.75 -11.53 8.36
N ASN A 18 8.82 -11.24 7.07
CA ASN A 18 9.95 -10.50 6.49
C ASN A 18 9.65 -9.01 6.22
N VAL A 19 8.39 -8.59 6.25
CA VAL A 19 7.96 -7.23 5.87
C VAL A 19 8.58 -6.12 6.74
N SER A 20 9.00 -6.46 7.96
CA SER A 20 9.70 -5.53 8.86
C SER A 20 11.18 -5.31 8.49
N ASP A 21 11.75 -6.13 7.61
CA ASP A 21 13.10 -5.96 7.06
C ASP A 21 13.05 -5.03 5.82
N PRO A 22 13.57 -3.79 5.91
CA PRO A 22 13.51 -2.83 4.81
C PRO A 22 14.33 -3.25 3.60
N GLU A 23 15.46 -3.94 3.78
CA GLU A 23 16.31 -4.39 2.66
C GLU A 23 15.60 -5.52 1.90
N TRP A 24 15.02 -6.48 2.64
CA TRP A 24 14.21 -7.54 2.04
C TRP A 24 13.04 -6.97 1.24
N LEU A 25 12.33 -5.98 1.79
CA LEU A 25 11.18 -5.39 1.10
C LEU A 25 11.59 -4.61 -0.15
N ALA A 26 12.69 -3.85 -0.08
CA ALA A 26 13.14 -2.96 -1.16
C ALA A 26 13.58 -3.69 -2.44
N GLU A 27 14.02 -4.96 -2.34
CA GLU A 27 14.50 -5.75 -3.47
C GLU A 27 13.39 -6.44 -4.28
N ARG A 28 12.11 -6.27 -3.91
CA ARG A 28 10.99 -7.06 -4.43
C ARG A 28 9.93 -6.19 -5.09
N ALA A 29 9.46 -6.61 -6.25
CA ALA A 29 8.38 -5.96 -6.98
C ALA A 29 7.57 -6.98 -7.79
N ILE A 30 6.27 -6.73 -7.92
CA ILE A 30 5.40 -7.44 -8.87
C ILE A 30 5.03 -6.45 -9.96
N LEU A 31 5.41 -6.76 -11.20
CA LEU A 31 5.05 -5.96 -12.36
C LEU A 31 3.88 -6.63 -13.08
N ALA A 32 2.85 -5.85 -13.40
CA ALA A 32 1.72 -6.30 -14.20
C ALA A 32 1.45 -5.30 -15.35
N PRO A 33 1.00 -5.79 -16.53
CA PRO A 33 0.82 -4.94 -17.70
C PRO A 33 -0.43 -4.06 -17.67
N LEU A 34 -1.41 -4.39 -16.81
CA LEU A 34 -2.70 -3.69 -16.73
C LEU A 34 -2.86 -2.98 -15.39
N ILE A 35 -3.39 -1.76 -15.43
CA ILE A 35 -3.61 -0.94 -14.24
C ILE A 35 -4.54 -1.61 -13.23
N ASP A 36 -5.61 -2.25 -13.70
CA ASP A 36 -6.56 -2.97 -12.84
C ASP A 36 -5.90 -4.15 -12.13
N THR A 37 -5.00 -4.85 -12.82
CA THR A 37 -4.23 -5.95 -12.23
C THR A 37 -3.27 -5.43 -11.17
N VAL A 38 -2.58 -4.32 -11.42
CA VAL A 38 -1.72 -3.65 -10.42
C VAL A 38 -2.55 -3.24 -9.19
N ALA A 39 -3.72 -2.61 -9.40
CA ALA A 39 -4.60 -2.20 -8.31
C ALA A 39 -5.08 -3.38 -7.46
N SER A 40 -5.46 -4.50 -8.10
CA SER A 40 -5.88 -5.72 -7.42
C SER A 40 -4.77 -6.35 -6.58
N ILE A 41 -3.54 -6.41 -7.12
CA ILE A 41 -2.36 -6.93 -6.41
C ILE A 41 -2.02 -6.03 -5.22
N ASN A 42 -1.94 -4.71 -5.42
CA ASN A 42 -1.61 -3.77 -4.35
C ASN A 42 -2.63 -3.81 -3.22
N LYS A 43 -3.92 -3.94 -3.56
CA LYS A 43 -4.98 -4.11 -2.55
C LYS A 43 -4.78 -5.37 -1.71
N GLN A 44 -4.52 -6.51 -2.34
CA GLN A 44 -4.26 -7.77 -1.63
C GLN A 44 -3.02 -7.68 -0.73
N MET A 45 -1.95 -7.02 -1.20
CA MET A 45 -0.74 -6.80 -0.40
C MET A 45 -1.03 -5.98 0.87
N ILE A 46 -1.87 -4.94 0.78
CA ILE A 46 -2.30 -4.16 1.95
C ILE A 46 -3.13 -5.01 2.91
N GLU A 47 -4.04 -5.84 2.41
CA GLU A 47 -4.91 -6.71 3.23
C GLU A 47 -4.12 -7.74 4.05
N ILE A 48 -2.96 -8.19 3.57
CA ILE A 48 -2.08 -9.12 4.29
C ILE A 48 -1.00 -8.42 5.13
N MET A 49 -0.91 -7.09 5.07
CA MET A 49 0.09 -6.33 5.81
C MET A 49 -0.24 -6.32 7.30
N PRO A 50 0.72 -6.66 8.17
CA PRO A 50 0.49 -6.58 9.61
C PRO A 50 0.36 -5.11 10.03
N GLY A 51 -0.60 -4.82 10.90
CA GLY A 51 -0.83 -3.49 11.45
C GLY A 51 -2.19 -2.92 11.07
N ASN A 52 -2.41 -1.66 11.46
CA ASN A 52 -3.63 -0.94 11.09
C ASN A 52 -3.44 -0.28 9.73
N SER A 53 -4.47 -0.33 8.90
CA SER A 53 -4.49 0.42 7.65
C SER A 53 -4.91 1.87 7.90
N THR A 54 -4.26 2.78 7.18
CA THR A 54 -4.69 4.17 7.06
C THR A 54 -5.11 4.43 5.62
N THR A 55 -6.26 5.09 5.45
CA THR A 55 -6.68 5.63 4.17
C THR A 55 -6.32 7.11 4.08
N PHE A 56 -5.56 7.48 3.05
CA PHE A 56 -5.31 8.86 2.67
C PHE A 56 -6.25 9.25 1.55
N ILE A 57 -6.96 10.36 1.72
CA ILE A 57 -7.91 10.88 0.73
C ILE A 57 -7.20 11.98 -0.07
N SER A 58 -7.29 11.94 -1.40
CA SER A 58 -6.80 13.05 -2.23
C SER A 58 -7.70 14.26 -2.09
N ILE A 59 -7.09 15.44 -2.21
CA ILE A 59 -7.81 16.70 -2.28
C ILE A 59 -7.92 17.06 -3.76
N ASP A 60 -9.13 16.93 -4.30
CA ASP A 60 -9.41 17.28 -5.70
C ASP A 60 -9.96 18.72 -5.86
N SER A 61 -10.07 19.46 -4.74
CA SER A 61 -10.62 20.82 -4.67
C SER A 61 -9.59 21.86 -4.26
N THR A 62 -9.78 23.11 -4.69
CA THR A 62 -9.01 24.24 -4.14
C THR A 62 -9.43 24.46 -2.70
N LEU A 63 -8.52 24.20 -1.76
CA LEU A 63 -8.75 24.43 -0.34
C LEU A 63 -8.39 25.85 0.04
N THR A 64 -9.07 26.34 1.08
CA THR A 64 -8.58 27.48 1.84
C THR A 64 -7.34 27.10 2.66
N GLU A 65 -6.59 28.09 3.11
CA GLU A 65 -5.38 27.89 3.92
C GLU A 65 -5.71 27.15 5.23
N GLU A 66 -6.88 27.43 5.83
CA GLU A 66 -7.36 26.78 7.06
C GLU A 66 -7.72 25.30 6.87
N GLU A 67 -8.40 24.96 5.77
CA GLU A 67 -8.70 23.57 5.41
C GLU A 67 -7.43 22.77 5.08
N THR A 68 -6.47 23.43 4.42
CA THR A 68 -5.17 22.83 4.08
C THR A 68 -4.39 22.46 5.35
N VAL A 69 -4.30 23.37 6.32
CA VAL A 69 -3.63 23.12 7.60
C VAL A 69 -4.29 21.98 8.35
N THR A 70 -5.62 21.92 8.38
CA THR A 70 -6.37 20.85 9.08
C THR A 70 -6.10 19.47 8.49
N ILE A 71 -6.09 19.35 7.16
CA ILE A 71 -5.82 18.07 6.49
C ILE A 71 -4.36 17.64 6.66
N LEU A 72 -3.41 18.58 6.57
CA LEU A 72 -1.99 18.30 6.81
C LEU A 72 -1.71 17.90 8.28
N LEU A 73 -2.39 18.52 9.25
CA LEU A 73 -2.28 18.12 10.66
C LEU A 73 -2.76 16.68 10.87
N ASN A 74 -3.90 16.30 10.28
CA ASN A 74 -4.38 14.92 10.34
C ASN A 74 -3.45 13.91 9.67
N PHE A 75 -2.60 14.35 8.72
CA PHE A 75 -1.57 13.51 8.11
C PHE A 75 -0.37 13.29 9.05
N ILE A 76 0.03 14.32 9.81
CA ILE A 76 1.26 14.30 10.63
C ILE A 76 1.04 13.61 12.00
N ILE A 77 -0.19 13.59 12.52
CA ILE A 77 -0.48 13.13 13.89
C ILE A 77 -0.87 11.63 13.95
N GLN A 78 -0.63 10.86 12.89
CA GLN A 78 -0.84 9.39 12.89
C GLN A 78 0.34 8.60 13.45
#